data_AF-A0A349YIW9-F1
#
_entry.id   AF-A0A349YIW9-F1
#
_cell.length_a   1.000
_cell.length_b   1.000
_cell.length_c   1.000
_cell.angle_alpha   90.00
_cell.angle_beta   90.00
_cell.angle_gamma   90.00
#
_symmetry.space_group_name_H-M   'P 1'
#
loop_
_entity.id
_entity.type
_entity.pdbx_description
1 polymer ?
#
loop_
_entity_poly.entity_id
_entity_poly.type
_entity_poly.pdbx_seq_one_letter_code
_entity_poly.pdbx_strand_id
1 'polypeptide(L)'
;MAVSKKNSTITKTEKNEVQINEPAVAEVSASATVEAKETSAQQAQPSMADLMAMFASMKESIDSLKTDLTNAKKENEELKTQIEEANAKVEEAEKKASMIPEPKDSTAESTTNRLLDIIANRKSEKEVVLIHNREIIGGGSTALRLTGLSIDFHTFGEQRLLSWQQFEECVSKYRRWFDKEIIVLGPESADIAERYNVPCLNRDGKRIITKEDLRTLYQKPERDLEDFYNALTDDDKDFICSYWLGKCYSGDQNYIKRGKIEILNRLNPKHPFTNYIVEMNFKSIQ
;
A
#
# COMPACT_ATOMS: atom_id res chain seq x y z
N MET A 1 44.12 24.10 -29.90
CA MET A 1 42.86 24.78 -29.52
C MET A 1 42.29 24.01 -28.33
N ALA A 2 42.62 24.39 -27.09
CA ALA A 2 41.94 25.41 -26.28
C ALA A 2 40.52 24.94 -25.85
N VAL A 3 40.38 24.29 -24.69
CA VAL A 3 39.88 24.77 -23.36
C VAL A 3 38.50 24.13 -23.10
N SER A 4 38.36 23.13 -22.23
CA SER A 4 38.24 23.11 -20.76
C SER A 4 36.80 23.21 -20.21
N LYS A 5 36.44 22.16 -19.46
CA LYS A 5 35.47 21.96 -18.36
C LYS A 5 34.61 23.14 -17.89
N LYS A 6 33.34 22.86 -17.53
CA LYS A 6 32.85 22.96 -16.13
C LYS A 6 31.41 22.45 -15.92
N ASN A 7 31.25 21.72 -14.82
CA ASN A 7 30.01 21.51 -14.05
C ASN A 7 29.37 22.85 -13.64
N SER A 8 28.04 22.86 -13.50
CA SER A 8 27.38 23.54 -12.37
C SER A 8 25.92 23.11 -12.19
N THR A 9 25.64 22.50 -11.05
CA THR A 9 24.33 22.39 -10.40
C THR A 9 23.83 23.79 -10.02
N ILE A 10 22.58 24.14 -10.34
CA ILE A 10 21.86 25.24 -9.66
C ILE A 10 20.42 24.80 -9.40
N THR A 11 20.14 24.60 -8.12
CA THR A 11 18.84 24.60 -7.46
C THR A 11 18.12 25.94 -7.69
N LYS A 12 16.86 25.90 -8.13
CA LYS A 12 15.95 27.04 -8.00
C LYS A 12 14.66 26.61 -7.31
N THR A 13 14.53 27.14 -6.10
CA THR A 13 13.32 27.36 -5.31
C THR A 13 12.15 27.87 -6.16
N GLU A 14 11.04 27.14 -6.17
CA GLU A 14 9.73 27.65 -6.55
C GLU A 14 9.07 28.31 -5.34
N LYS A 15 8.99 29.65 -5.40
CA LYS A 15 7.91 30.44 -4.80
C LYS A 15 7.12 31.01 -5.98
N ASN A 16 5.81 30.85 -5.97
CA ASN A 16 4.81 31.83 -6.44
C ASN A 16 3.42 31.20 -6.30
N GLU A 17 2.63 31.67 -5.33
CA GLU A 17 1.67 32.78 -5.47
C GLU A 17 0.34 32.30 -6.08
N VAL A 18 -0.64 32.17 -5.19
CA VAL A 18 -2.03 31.83 -5.48
C VAL A 18 -2.67 33.02 -6.21
N GLN A 19 -2.98 32.83 -7.50
CA GLN A 19 -3.79 33.78 -8.27
C GLN A 19 -5.24 33.71 -7.82
N ILE A 20 -5.77 34.86 -7.40
CA ILE A 20 -7.19 35.08 -7.12
C ILE A 20 -7.85 35.48 -8.45
N ASN A 21 -8.75 34.64 -8.96
CA ASN A 21 -9.52 34.92 -10.17
C ASN A 21 -10.68 35.88 -9.86
N GLU A 22 -10.70 37.05 -10.51
CA GLU A 22 -11.91 37.86 -10.72
C GLU A 22 -12.83 37.19 -11.76
N PRO A 23 -14.16 37.17 -11.58
CA PRO A 23 -15.06 36.68 -12.61
C PRO A 23 -15.43 37.78 -13.61
N ALA A 24 -15.32 37.43 -14.89
CA ALA A 24 -15.67 38.23 -16.04
C ALA A 24 -17.19 38.49 -16.15
N VAL A 25 -17.52 39.70 -16.60
CA VAL A 25 -18.86 40.17 -16.97
C VAL A 25 -19.29 39.52 -18.28
N ALA A 26 -20.46 38.88 -18.29
CA ALA A 26 -21.13 38.46 -19.51
C ALA A 26 -22.62 38.84 -19.44
N GLU A 27 -23.02 39.78 -20.30
CA GLU A 27 -24.39 40.12 -20.62
C GLU A 27 -25.08 38.97 -21.37
N VAL A 28 -26.29 38.59 -20.97
CA VAL A 28 -27.30 38.04 -21.89
C VAL A 28 -28.69 38.52 -21.47
N SER A 29 -29.37 39.13 -22.42
CA SER A 29 -30.75 39.61 -22.40
C SER A 29 -31.74 38.47 -22.66
N ALA A 30 -32.87 38.43 -21.94
CA ALA A 30 -34.21 38.13 -22.49
C ALA A 30 -35.32 38.18 -21.41
N SER A 31 -36.44 38.72 -21.87
CA SER A 31 -37.73 39.01 -21.23
C SER A 31 -38.45 37.83 -20.54
N ALA A 32 -39.13 38.09 -19.40
CA ALA A 32 -40.59 37.94 -19.22
C ALA A 32 -40.98 37.99 -17.74
N THR A 33 -41.97 38.84 -17.44
CA THR A 33 -42.60 39.11 -16.14
C THR A 33 -43.45 37.95 -15.64
N VAL A 34 -43.29 37.50 -14.39
CA VAL A 34 -44.36 36.90 -13.56
C VAL A 34 -44.08 37.21 -12.07
N GLU A 35 -45.11 37.68 -11.38
CA GLU A 35 -45.17 38.08 -9.96
C GLU A 35 -45.03 36.91 -8.98
N ALA A 36 -44.40 37.12 -7.80
CA ALA A 36 -44.91 36.72 -6.46
C ALA A 36 -43.90 36.97 -5.31
N LYS A 37 -44.19 38.04 -4.54
CA LYS A 37 -44.16 38.21 -3.06
C LYS A 37 -43.30 37.34 -2.11
N GLU A 38 -42.74 38.08 -1.12
CA GLU A 38 -42.32 37.71 0.25
C GLU A 38 -40.99 36.93 0.36
N THR A 39 -39.93 37.37 1.06
CA THR A 39 -39.83 37.89 2.45
C THR A 39 -38.57 38.76 2.64
N SER A 40 -38.69 39.92 3.30
CA SER A 40 -37.56 40.76 3.69
C SER A 40 -36.89 40.28 4.98
N ALA A 41 -35.67 39.75 4.88
CA ALA A 41 -34.72 39.71 6.00
C ALA A 41 -33.68 40.81 5.75
N GLN A 42 -33.78 41.92 6.49
CA GLN A 42 -32.79 42.99 6.45
C GLN A 42 -31.46 42.45 7.00
N GLN A 43 -30.46 42.33 6.12
CA GLN A 43 -29.07 42.09 6.49
C GLN A 43 -28.53 43.34 7.20
N ALA A 44 -28.43 43.27 8.52
CA ALA A 44 -27.81 44.33 9.32
C ALA A 44 -26.30 44.38 8.99
N GLN A 45 -25.80 45.55 8.58
CA GLN A 45 -24.37 45.78 8.55
C GLN A 45 -23.82 45.78 9.99
N PRO A 46 -22.68 45.11 10.26
CA PRO A 46 -22.11 45.05 11.61
C PRO A 46 -21.82 46.46 12.12
N SER A 47 -22.22 46.75 13.35
CA SER A 47 -22.01 48.06 13.94
C SER A 47 -20.52 48.30 14.20
N MET A 48 -20.10 49.56 14.32
CA MET A 48 -18.71 49.90 14.66
C MET A 48 -18.26 49.26 15.98
N ALA A 49 -19.20 49.00 16.90
CA ALA A 49 -18.93 48.29 18.15
C ALA A 49 -18.63 46.80 17.91
N ASP A 50 -19.34 46.14 16.99
CA ASP A 50 -19.09 44.75 16.61
C ASP A 50 -17.73 44.60 15.91
N LEU A 51 -17.37 45.59 15.08
CA LEU A 51 -16.05 45.67 14.45
C LEU A 51 -14.92 45.84 15.48
N MET A 52 -15.10 46.71 16.49
CA MET A 52 -14.10 46.85 17.57
C MET A 52 -13.96 45.58 18.41
N ALA A 53 -15.06 44.88 18.69
CA ALA A 53 -15.03 43.61 19.39
C ALA A 53 -14.29 42.52 18.57
N MET A 54 -14.50 42.48 17.25
CA MET A 54 -13.74 41.61 16.35
C MET A 54 -12.24 41.94 16.34
N PHE A 55 -11.87 43.24 16.29
CA PHE A 55 -10.47 43.64 16.35
C PHE A 55 -9.81 43.28 17.69
N ALA A 56 -10.53 43.40 18.80
CA ALA A 56 -10.04 42.99 20.12
C ALA A 56 -9.79 41.47 20.19
N SER A 57 -10.75 40.66 19.72
CA SER A 57 -10.61 39.20 19.66
C SER A 57 -9.49 38.76 18.72
N MET A 58 -9.32 39.44 17.59
CA MET A 58 -8.23 39.18 16.65
C MET A 58 -6.86 39.52 17.27
N LYS A 59 -6.78 40.60 18.05
CA LYS A 59 -5.57 40.98 18.77
C LYS A 59 -5.19 39.95 19.84
N GLU A 60 -6.15 39.47 20.62
CA GLU A 60 -5.92 38.40 21.60
C GLU A 60 -5.45 37.10 20.92
N SER A 61 -6.02 36.76 19.76
CA SER A 61 -5.60 35.61 18.96
C SER A 61 -4.15 35.75 18.47
N ILE A 62 -3.76 36.95 18.02
CA ILE A 62 -2.39 37.26 17.60
C ILE A 62 -1.41 37.13 18.77
N ASP A 63 -1.78 37.64 19.95
CA ASP A 63 -0.93 37.56 21.15
C ASP A 63 -0.77 36.11 21.65
N SER A 64 -1.83 35.30 21.57
CA SER A 64 -1.76 33.85 21.85
C SER A 64 -0.81 33.14 20.88
N LEU A 65 -0.98 33.35 19.58
CA LEU A 65 -0.14 32.73 18.54
C LEU A 65 1.34 33.13 18.68
N LYS A 66 1.62 34.36 19.11
CA LYS A 66 2.99 34.83 19.36
C LYS A 66 3.62 34.08 20.53
N THR A 67 2.84 33.79 21.56
CA THR A 67 3.27 33.03 22.74
C THR A 67 3.55 31.57 22.37
N ASP A 68 2.65 30.95 21.61
CA ASP A 68 2.83 29.58 21.12
C ASP A 68 4.07 29.46 20.22
N LEU A 69 4.31 30.44 19.35
CA LEU A 69 5.51 30.48 18.52
C LEU A 69 6.81 30.58 19.34
N THR A 70 6.79 31.31 20.46
CA THR A 70 7.97 31.38 21.35
C THR A 70 8.22 30.07 22.08
N ASN A 71 7.16 29.37 22.51
CA ASN A 71 7.28 28.07 23.17
C ASN A 71 7.79 27.00 22.19
N ALA A 72 7.24 26.93 20.97
CA ALA A 72 7.67 25.99 19.94
C ALA A 72 9.14 26.19 19.51
N LYS A 73 9.64 27.43 19.55
CA LYS A 73 11.07 27.70 19.30
C LYS A 73 11.95 27.14 20.41
N LYS A 74 11.51 27.25 21.67
CA LYS A 74 12.24 26.73 22.82
C LYS A 74 12.29 25.19 22.78
N GLU A 75 11.17 24.53 22.49
CA GLU A 75 11.11 23.07 22.33
C GLU A 75 12.02 22.58 21.20
N ASN A 76 12.11 23.30 20.08
CA ASN A 76 13.02 22.93 18.99
C ASN A 76 14.51 23.02 19.38
N GLU A 77 14.91 24.03 20.16
CA GLU A 77 16.29 24.11 20.66
C GLU A 77 16.59 23.00 21.68
N GLU A 78 15.62 22.64 22.52
CA GLU A 78 15.75 21.50 23.46
C GLU A 78 15.87 20.17 22.72
N LEU A 79 15.06 19.93 21.68
CA LEU A 79 15.16 18.74 20.82
C LEU A 79 16.49 18.66 20.08
N LYS A 80 16.99 19.79 19.56
CA LYS A 80 18.28 19.85 18.89
C LYS A 80 19.42 19.47 19.83
N THR A 81 19.39 19.97 21.07
CA THR A 81 20.36 19.62 22.12
C THR A 81 20.32 18.12 22.44
N GLN A 82 19.13 17.54 22.56
CA GLN A 82 18.97 16.10 22.82
C GLN A 82 19.50 15.22 21.67
N ILE A 83 19.35 15.65 20.41
CA ILE A 83 19.88 14.94 19.24
C ILE A 83 21.42 14.98 19.23
N GLU A 84 22.02 16.13 19.56
CA GLU A 84 23.48 16.24 19.66
C GLU A 84 24.05 15.35 20.77
N GLU A 85 23.39 15.29 21.93
CA GLU A 85 23.77 14.36 23.01
C GLU A 85 23.59 12.89 22.65
N ALA A 86 22.52 12.55 21.91
CA ALA A 86 22.29 11.19 21.43
C ALA A 86 23.37 10.76 20.43
N ASN A 87 23.75 11.64 19.50
CA ASN A 87 24.80 11.37 18.53
C ASN A 87 26.18 11.20 19.21
N ALA A 88 26.49 12.00 20.23
CA ALA A 88 27.73 11.83 21.00
C ALA A 88 27.79 10.47 21.72
N LYS A 89 26.65 9.98 22.26
CA LYS A 89 26.56 8.66 22.89
C LYS A 89 26.70 7.51 21.89
N VAL A 90 26.19 7.68 20.66
CA VAL A 90 26.37 6.69 19.58
C VAL A 90 27.83 6.61 19.15
N GLU A 91 28.51 7.74 18.98
CA GLU A 91 29.92 7.78 18.59
C GLU A 91 30.84 7.15 19.67
N GLU A 92 30.49 7.31 20.95
CA GLU A 92 31.20 6.67 22.06
C GLU A 92 30.95 5.15 22.12
N ALA A 93 29.75 4.69 21.74
CA ALA A 93 29.42 3.28 21.65
C ALA A 93 30.11 2.59 20.47
N GLU A 94 30.21 3.25 19.32
CA GLU A 94 30.95 2.75 18.14
C GLU A 94 32.45 2.61 18.42
N LYS A 95 33.06 3.57 19.14
CA LYS A 95 34.47 3.46 19.59
C LYS A 95 34.70 2.28 20.54
N LYS A 96 33.72 1.93 21.38
CA LYS A 96 33.80 0.76 22.27
C LYS A 96 33.59 -0.57 21.52
N ALA A 97 32.79 -0.58 20.45
CA ALA A 97 32.62 -1.76 19.58
C ALA A 97 33.86 -2.08 18.73
N SER A 98 34.68 -1.07 18.40
CA SER A 98 35.91 -1.23 17.60
C SER A 98 37.05 -2.01 18.29
N MET A 99 36.96 -2.33 19.59
CA MET A 99 38.03 -3.02 20.35
C MET A 99 37.85 -4.55 20.47
N ILE A 100 36.88 -5.16 19.76
CA ILE A 100 36.68 -6.62 19.75
C ILE A 100 37.40 -7.21 18.53
N PRO A 101 38.36 -8.15 18.69
CA PRO A 101 39.01 -8.78 17.54
C PRO A 101 38.03 -9.70 16.81
N GLU A 102 37.90 -9.54 15.49
CA GLU A 102 37.13 -10.42 14.61
C GLU A 102 37.73 -11.85 14.59
N PRO A 103 36.95 -12.91 14.82
CA PRO A 103 37.27 -14.24 14.35
C PRO A 103 36.58 -14.53 13.01
N LYS A 104 37.35 -15.07 12.08
CA LYS A 104 36.89 -15.55 10.77
C LYS A 104 36.08 -16.84 10.92
N ASP A 105 35.07 -16.97 10.07
CA ASP A 105 34.26 -18.15 9.73
C ASP A 105 33.31 -18.70 10.81
N SER A 106 32.00 -18.48 10.63
CA SER A 106 30.95 -19.49 10.90
C SER A 106 29.56 -18.98 10.49
N THR A 107 28.83 -19.79 9.71
CA THR A 107 27.41 -19.61 9.32
C THR A 107 26.43 -19.45 10.50
N ALA A 108 26.87 -19.61 11.75
CA ALA A 108 26.10 -19.32 12.95
C ALA A 108 25.91 -17.81 13.22
N GLU A 109 26.82 -16.95 12.75
CA GLU A 109 26.73 -15.50 12.94
C GLU A 109 25.58 -14.89 12.15
N SER A 110 25.28 -15.41 10.95
CA SER A 110 24.13 -14.94 10.16
C SER A 110 22.79 -15.15 10.89
N THR A 111 22.65 -16.26 11.62
CA THR A 111 21.42 -16.55 12.38
C THR A 111 21.36 -15.72 13.65
N THR A 112 22.48 -15.57 14.36
CA THR A 112 22.53 -14.84 15.63
C THR A 112 22.39 -13.33 15.41
N ASN A 113 23.04 -12.78 14.38
CA ASN A 113 22.89 -11.38 14.01
C ASN A 113 21.50 -11.09 13.45
N ARG A 114 20.89 -12.02 12.68
CA ARG A 114 19.46 -11.92 12.33
C ARG A 114 18.57 -11.87 13.57
N LEU A 115 18.83 -12.71 14.57
CA LEU A 115 18.05 -12.74 15.81
C LEU A 115 18.26 -11.47 16.66
N LEU A 116 19.48 -10.94 16.69
CA LEU A 116 19.80 -9.69 17.38
C LEU A 116 19.18 -8.47 16.68
N ASP A 117 19.21 -8.43 15.34
CA ASP A 117 18.47 -7.44 14.56
C ASP A 117 16.96 -7.58 14.79
N ILE A 118 16.46 -8.82 14.91
CA ILE A 118 15.06 -9.10 15.30
C ILE A 118 14.72 -8.47 16.63
N ILE A 119 15.58 -8.62 17.62
CA ILE A 119 15.36 -8.10 18.96
C ILE A 119 15.56 -6.57 19.02
N ALA A 120 16.53 -6.03 18.29
CA ALA A 120 16.87 -4.60 18.27
C ALA A 120 15.79 -3.75 17.59
N ASN A 121 15.16 -4.25 16.53
CA ASN A 121 14.11 -3.55 15.78
C ASN A 121 12.68 -3.83 16.27
N ARG A 122 12.48 -4.57 17.37
CA ARG A 122 11.15 -4.83 18.00
C ARG A 122 10.41 -3.56 18.46
N LYS A 123 11.03 -2.39 18.36
CA LYS A 123 10.47 -1.10 18.79
C LYS A 123 10.25 -0.10 17.64
N SER A 124 10.27 -0.52 16.37
CA SER A 124 9.70 0.34 15.34
C SER A 124 8.18 0.25 15.44
N GLU A 125 7.50 1.39 15.58
CA GLU A 125 6.04 1.52 15.38
C GLU A 125 5.64 1.25 13.92
N LYS A 126 6.50 0.58 13.13
CA LYS A 126 6.31 0.34 11.71
C LYS A 126 5.16 -0.66 11.57
N GLU A 127 4.01 -0.14 11.19
CA GLU A 127 2.87 -0.94 10.78
C GLU A 127 3.24 -1.75 9.53
N VAL A 128 2.74 -2.97 9.45
CA VAL A 128 2.99 -3.89 8.35
C VAL A 128 1.69 -4.08 7.57
N VAL A 129 1.72 -3.82 6.26
CA VAL A 129 0.56 -4.07 5.41
C VAL A 129 0.51 -5.54 5.04
N LEU A 130 -0.58 -6.20 5.41
CA LEU A 130 -0.92 -7.54 4.98
C LEU A 130 -1.94 -7.47 3.86
N ILE A 131 -1.70 -8.19 2.77
CA ILE A 131 -2.55 -8.21 1.58
C ILE A 131 -3.05 -9.63 1.34
N HIS A 132 -4.36 -9.75 1.11
CA HIS A 132 -4.97 -11.00 0.69
C HIS A 132 -4.77 -11.20 -0.81
N ASN A 133 -4.08 -12.27 -1.20
CA ASN A 133 -3.63 -12.49 -2.58
C ASN A 133 -4.41 -13.63 -3.27
N ARG A 134 -5.62 -13.93 -2.79
CA ARG A 134 -6.51 -14.95 -3.38
C ARG A 134 -7.93 -14.43 -3.50
N GLU A 135 -8.58 -14.77 -4.60
CA GLU A 135 -10.02 -14.56 -4.76
C GLU A 135 -10.77 -15.77 -4.19
N ILE A 136 -11.81 -15.54 -3.39
CA ILE A 136 -12.61 -16.60 -2.78
C ILE A 136 -13.89 -16.79 -3.60
N ILE A 137 -13.92 -17.84 -4.39
CA ILE A 137 -15.11 -18.22 -5.17
C ILE A 137 -16.09 -18.93 -4.23
N GLY A 138 -17.35 -18.49 -4.22
CA GLY A 138 -18.41 -19.11 -3.41
C GLY A 138 -18.72 -18.42 -2.07
N GLY A 139 -18.22 -17.20 -1.84
CA GLY A 139 -18.67 -16.34 -0.74
C GLY A 139 -18.10 -16.67 0.65
N GLY A 140 -17.01 -17.45 0.71
CA GLY A 140 -16.27 -17.68 1.96
C GLY A 140 -15.41 -16.47 2.40
N SER A 141 -14.64 -16.66 3.47
CA SER A 141 -13.64 -15.70 3.93
C SER A 141 -12.34 -16.40 4.37
N THR A 142 -11.23 -15.67 4.28
CA THR A 142 -9.96 -16.04 4.90
C THR A 142 -9.89 -15.33 6.26
N ALA A 143 -10.16 -16.08 7.34
CA ALA A 143 -10.29 -15.54 8.68
C ALA A 143 -8.99 -15.66 9.50
N LEU A 144 -8.37 -14.54 9.85
CA LEU A 144 -7.24 -14.45 10.78
C LEU A 144 -7.73 -14.06 12.18
N ARG A 145 -7.33 -14.86 13.17
CA ARG A 145 -7.59 -14.60 14.59
C ARG A 145 -6.24 -14.35 15.26
N LEU A 146 -5.99 -13.10 15.63
CA LEU A 146 -4.80 -12.67 16.37
C LEU A 146 -5.22 -12.19 17.75
N THR A 147 -4.25 -11.96 18.63
CA THR A 147 -4.53 -11.42 19.97
C THR A 147 -5.17 -10.04 19.86
N GLY A 148 -6.43 -9.93 20.30
CA GLY A 148 -7.20 -8.68 20.28
C GLY A 148 -7.62 -8.19 18.89
N LEU A 149 -7.42 -8.99 17.83
CA LEU A 149 -7.77 -8.61 16.46
C LEU A 149 -8.33 -9.79 15.68
N SER A 150 -9.48 -9.58 15.04
CA SER A 150 -10.06 -10.52 14.08
C SER A 150 -10.12 -9.84 12.73
N ILE A 151 -9.55 -10.48 11.71
CA ILE A 151 -9.58 -10.01 10.33
C ILE A 151 -10.29 -11.07 9.50
N ASP A 152 -11.24 -10.64 8.69
CA ASP A 152 -11.83 -11.44 7.64
C ASP A 152 -11.50 -10.77 6.30
N PHE A 153 -10.90 -11.55 5.40
CA PHE A 153 -10.70 -11.15 4.02
C PHE A 153 -11.73 -11.84 3.13
N HIS A 154 -12.37 -11.08 2.25
CA HIS A 154 -13.42 -11.61 1.36
C HIS A 154 -13.00 -11.63 -0.10
N THR A 155 -12.23 -10.63 -0.53
CA THR A 155 -11.84 -10.45 -1.93
C THR A 155 -10.34 -10.37 -2.10
N PHE A 156 -9.87 -10.66 -3.32
CA PHE A 156 -8.48 -10.48 -3.72
C PHE A 156 -8.05 -9.03 -3.53
N GLY A 157 -6.81 -8.79 -3.11
CA GLY A 157 -6.19 -7.48 -2.95
C GLY A 157 -6.72 -6.65 -1.77
N GLU A 158 -7.55 -7.21 -0.89
CA GLU A 158 -7.88 -6.54 0.37
C GLU A 158 -6.64 -6.39 1.25
N GLN A 159 -6.54 -5.26 1.94
CA GLN A 159 -5.38 -4.91 2.76
C GLN A 159 -5.79 -4.69 4.21
N ARG A 160 -4.89 -5.01 5.13
CA ARG A 160 -5.01 -4.71 6.55
C ARG A 160 -3.67 -4.27 7.10
N LEU A 161 -3.69 -3.27 7.98
CA LEU A 161 -2.53 -2.86 8.74
C LEU A 161 -2.45 -3.70 10.02
N LEU A 162 -1.26 -4.22 10.30
CA LEU A 162 -0.95 -4.93 11.52
C LEU A 162 0.11 -4.15 12.29
N SER A 163 -0.04 -4.10 13.62
CA SER A 163 1.09 -3.72 14.47
C SER A 163 2.21 -4.76 14.35
N TRP A 164 3.43 -4.38 14.72
CA TRP A 164 4.58 -5.29 14.69
C TRP A 164 4.32 -6.61 15.43
N GLN A 165 3.75 -6.53 16.65
CA GLN A 165 3.43 -7.71 17.46
C GLN A 165 2.38 -8.61 16.79
N GLN A 166 1.35 -8.01 16.18
CA GLN A 166 0.32 -8.75 15.46
C GLN A 166 0.89 -9.43 14.21
N PHE A 167 1.81 -8.76 13.51
CA PHE A 167 2.51 -9.34 12.37
C PHE A 167 3.36 -10.55 12.79
N GLU A 168 4.16 -10.45 13.86
CA GLU A 168 4.96 -11.58 14.37
C GLU A 168 4.08 -12.78 14.76
N GLU A 169 2.95 -12.54 15.44
CA GLU A 169 1.96 -13.57 15.75
C GLU A 169 1.37 -14.17 14.46
N CYS A 170 1.04 -13.33 13.47
CA CYS A 170 0.46 -13.76 12.20
C CYS A 170 1.41 -14.68 11.43
N VAL A 171 2.69 -14.33 11.31
CA VAL A 171 3.70 -15.17 10.66
C VAL A 171 3.86 -16.51 11.38
N SER A 172 3.90 -16.50 12.71
CA SER A 172 4.04 -17.72 13.52
C SER A 172 2.84 -18.67 13.35
N LYS A 173 1.62 -18.13 13.42
CA LYS A 173 0.38 -18.92 13.42
C LYS A 173 -0.07 -19.34 12.02
N TYR A 174 0.15 -18.49 11.01
CA TYR A 174 -0.38 -18.66 9.65
C TYR A 174 0.73 -18.84 8.61
N ARG A 175 1.89 -19.39 9.01
CA ARG A 175 3.05 -19.61 8.12
C ARG A 175 2.69 -20.25 6.78
N ARG A 176 1.85 -21.29 6.80
CA ARG A 176 1.41 -22.00 5.59
C ARG A 176 0.64 -21.12 4.60
N TRP A 177 -0.02 -20.06 5.07
CA TRP A 177 -0.74 -19.12 4.20
C TRP A 177 0.23 -18.18 3.47
N PHE A 178 1.35 -17.83 4.12
CA PHE A 178 2.46 -17.16 3.45
C PHE A 178 3.14 -18.08 2.44
N ASP A 179 3.44 -19.33 2.81
CA ASP A 179 4.11 -20.27 1.90
C ASP A 179 3.28 -20.58 0.63
N LYS A 180 1.94 -20.49 0.71
CA LYS A 180 1.02 -20.63 -0.42
C LYS A 180 0.64 -19.31 -1.07
N GLU A 181 1.25 -18.22 -0.63
CA GLU A 181 0.96 -16.84 -1.02
C GLU A 181 -0.55 -16.51 -0.97
N ILE A 182 -1.28 -17.07 -0.01
CA ILE A 182 -2.68 -16.71 0.27
C ILE A 182 -2.75 -15.29 0.84
N ILE A 183 -1.81 -15.00 1.72
CA ILE A 183 -1.52 -13.67 2.25
C ILE A 183 -0.05 -13.35 1.94
N VAL A 184 0.21 -12.07 1.67
CA VAL A 184 1.53 -11.56 1.31
C VAL A 184 1.72 -10.19 1.96
N LEU A 185 2.96 -9.74 2.09
CA LEU A 185 3.24 -8.39 2.56
C LEU A 185 3.11 -7.35 1.43
N GLY A 186 2.73 -6.13 1.81
CA GLY A 186 2.74 -4.99 0.92
C GLY A 186 4.14 -4.63 0.43
N PRO A 187 4.25 -3.99 -0.75
CA PRO A 187 5.53 -3.69 -1.39
C PRO A 187 6.45 -2.81 -0.53
N GLU A 188 5.89 -1.97 0.33
CA GLU A 188 6.59 -1.11 1.29
C GLU A 188 7.25 -1.87 2.46
N SER A 189 6.90 -3.15 2.62
CA SER A 189 7.38 -4.04 3.68
C SER A 189 8.41 -5.07 3.18
N ALA A 190 9.12 -4.79 2.07
CA ALA A 190 10.06 -5.72 1.44
C ALA A 190 11.24 -6.13 2.36
N ASP A 191 11.77 -5.18 3.14
CA ASP A 191 12.82 -5.41 4.14
C ASP A 191 12.35 -6.41 5.22
N ILE A 192 11.11 -6.27 5.66
CA ILE A 192 10.49 -7.15 6.65
C ILE A 192 10.23 -8.53 6.04
N ALA A 193 9.77 -8.57 4.79
CA ALA A 193 9.48 -9.80 4.07
C ALA A 193 10.73 -10.68 3.93
N GLU A 194 11.87 -10.09 3.53
CA GLU A 194 13.15 -10.78 3.44
C GLU A 194 13.61 -11.32 4.80
N ARG A 195 13.46 -10.52 5.85
CA ARG A 195 13.87 -10.89 7.21
C ARG A 195 13.12 -12.09 7.77
N TYR A 196 11.80 -12.15 7.55
CA TYR A 196 10.94 -13.25 7.99
C TYR A 196 10.80 -14.35 6.95
N ASN A 197 11.49 -14.23 5.81
CA ASN A 197 11.40 -15.14 4.68
C ASN A 197 9.93 -15.41 4.28
N VAL A 198 9.13 -14.35 4.12
CA VAL A 198 7.72 -14.40 3.68
C VAL A 198 7.56 -13.66 2.35
N PRO A 199 6.57 -14.01 1.52
CA PRO A 199 6.37 -13.34 0.23
C PRO A 199 5.93 -11.89 0.41
N CYS A 200 6.41 -11.05 -0.50
CA CYS A 200 6.01 -9.65 -0.69
C CYS A 200 5.39 -9.49 -2.08
N LEU A 201 4.51 -8.50 -2.27
CA LEU A 201 4.06 -8.13 -3.60
C LEU A 201 5.17 -7.52 -4.47
N ASN A 202 6.27 -7.05 -3.88
CA ASN A 202 7.46 -6.68 -4.66
C ASN A 202 8.26 -7.95 -5.02
N ARG A 203 8.07 -8.46 -6.24
CA ARG A 203 8.69 -9.72 -6.72
C ARG A 203 9.63 -9.43 -7.87
N ASP A 204 10.92 -9.63 -7.64
CA ASP A 204 11.94 -9.39 -8.67
C ASP A 204 11.73 -10.29 -9.88
N GLY A 205 11.48 -9.66 -11.04
CA GLY A 205 11.36 -10.33 -12.34
C GLY A 205 10.11 -11.20 -12.53
N LYS A 206 9.15 -11.19 -11.59
CA LYS A 206 7.89 -11.92 -11.70
C LYS A 206 6.70 -10.98 -11.81
N ARG A 207 5.73 -11.37 -12.63
CA ARG A 207 4.51 -10.59 -12.79
C ARG A 207 3.65 -10.70 -11.54
N ILE A 208 3.10 -9.58 -11.11
CA ILE A 208 2.11 -9.48 -10.04
C ILE A 208 0.72 -9.56 -10.65
N ILE A 209 -0.17 -10.36 -10.08
CA ILE A 209 -1.58 -10.39 -10.46
C ILE A 209 -2.28 -9.16 -9.88
N THR A 210 -3.04 -8.46 -10.70
CA THR A 210 -3.90 -7.36 -10.25
C THR A 210 -5.38 -7.74 -10.30
N LYS A 211 -6.23 -6.95 -9.61
CA LYS A 211 -7.70 -7.08 -9.72
C LYS A 211 -8.16 -6.98 -11.18
N GLU A 212 -7.51 -6.11 -11.96
CA GLU A 212 -7.84 -5.88 -13.36
C GLU A 212 -7.42 -7.06 -14.24
N ASP A 213 -6.26 -7.67 -13.95
CA ASP A 213 -5.86 -8.91 -14.62
C ASP A 213 -6.93 -10.00 -14.43
N LEU A 214 -7.46 -10.19 -13.21
CA LEU A 214 -8.50 -11.19 -12.94
C LEU A 214 -9.80 -10.91 -13.72
N ARG A 215 -10.23 -9.65 -13.77
CA ARG A 215 -11.45 -9.23 -14.49
C ARG A 215 -11.33 -9.41 -16.00
N THR A 216 -10.13 -9.22 -16.56
CA THR A 216 -9.90 -9.26 -18.01
C THR A 216 -9.25 -10.56 -18.48
N LEU A 217 -8.96 -11.49 -17.57
CA LEU A 217 -8.22 -12.73 -17.86
C LEU A 217 -8.86 -13.55 -18.99
N TYR A 218 -10.18 -13.67 -18.97
CA TYR A 218 -10.94 -14.43 -19.97
C TYR A 218 -10.93 -13.77 -21.36
N GLN A 219 -10.59 -12.48 -21.45
CA GLN A 219 -10.55 -11.73 -22.71
C GLN A 219 -9.22 -11.92 -23.43
N LYS A 220 -8.13 -12.20 -22.70
CA LYS A 220 -6.78 -12.37 -23.27
C LYS A 220 -6.77 -13.47 -24.34
N PRO A 221 -6.21 -13.24 -25.54
CA PRO A 221 -5.93 -14.29 -26.51
C PRO A 221 -5.15 -15.46 -25.90
N GLU A 222 -5.24 -16.63 -26.51
CA GLU A 222 -4.59 -17.86 -26.00
C GLU A 222 -3.08 -17.70 -25.81
N ARG A 223 -2.41 -17.06 -26.78
CA ARG A 223 -0.98 -16.75 -26.70
C ARG A 223 -0.67 -15.81 -25.54
N ASP A 224 -1.42 -14.71 -25.43
CA ASP A 224 -1.22 -13.71 -24.37
C ASP A 224 -1.53 -14.29 -22.98
N LEU A 225 -2.45 -15.25 -22.89
CA LEU A 225 -2.75 -15.99 -21.66
C LEU A 225 -1.59 -16.91 -21.26
N GLU A 226 -0.98 -17.61 -22.22
CA GLU A 226 0.21 -18.43 -22.00
C GLU A 226 1.41 -17.57 -21.55
N ASP A 227 1.66 -16.45 -22.23
CA ASP A 227 2.72 -15.49 -21.86
C ASP A 227 2.46 -14.88 -20.47
N PHE A 228 1.21 -14.50 -20.18
CA PHE A 228 0.80 -14.02 -18.86
C PHE A 228 1.07 -15.08 -17.78
N TYR A 229 0.67 -16.33 -18.02
CA TYR A 229 0.79 -17.43 -17.06
C TYR A 229 2.25 -17.80 -16.78
N ASN A 230 3.09 -17.82 -17.80
CA ASN A 230 4.51 -18.15 -17.66
C ASN A 230 5.31 -17.10 -16.87
N ALA A 231 4.84 -15.85 -16.84
CA ALA A 231 5.46 -14.78 -16.07
C ALA A 231 5.17 -14.82 -14.56
N LEU A 232 4.27 -15.71 -14.10
CA LEU A 232 3.85 -15.83 -12.70
C LEU A 232 4.80 -16.69 -11.85
N THR A 233 4.62 -16.61 -10.53
CA THR A 233 5.16 -17.61 -9.58
C THR A 233 4.36 -18.91 -9.66
N ASP A 234 4.89 -20.00 -9.13
CA ASP A 234 4.19 -21.28 -9.19
C ASP A 234 2.91 -21.30 -8.33
N ASP A 235 2.89 -20.60 -7.19
CA ASP A 235 1.68 -20.42 -6.39
C ASP A 235 0.63 -19.55 -7.09
N ASP A 236 1.05 -18.50 -7.80
CA ASP A 236 0.13 -17.66 -8.58
C ASP A 236 -0.42 -18.41 -9.80
N LYS A 237 0.38 -19.29 -10.43
CA LYS A 237 -0.09 -20.21 -11.49
C LYS A 237 -1.19 -21.13 -10.97
N ASP A 238 -0.97 -21.77 -9.82
CA ASP A 238 -1.97 -22.61 -9.17
C ASP A 238 -3.24 -21.84 -8.79
N PHE A 239 -3.08 -20.61 -8.32
CA PHE A 239 -4.19 -19.70 -8.04
C PHE A 239 -4.99 -19.39 -9.31
N ILE A 240 -4.35 -19.01 -10.42
CA ILE A 240 -5.03 -18.73 -11.68
C ILE A 240 -5.82 -19.95 -12.18
N CYS A 241 -5.24 -21.15 -12.11
CA CYS A 241 -5.95 -22.37 -12.48
C CYS A 241 -7.16 -22.62 -11.56
N SER A 242 -6.99 -22.47 -10.25
CA SER A 242 -8.08 -22.67 -9.27
C SER A 242 -9.20 -21.65 -9.45
N TYR A 243 -8.85 -20.38 -9.70
CA TYR A 243 -9.78 -19.30 -10.00
C TYR A 243 -10.58 -19.60 -11.27
N TRP A 244 -9.89 -19.96 -12.36
CA TRP A 244 -10.55 -20.29 -13.62
C TRP A 244 -11.47 -21.50 -13.48
N LEU A 245 -11.02 -22.56 -12.81
CA LEU A 245 -11.82 -23.75 -12.57
C LEU A 245 -13.07 -23.45 -11.73
N GLY A 246 -12.94 -22.61 -10.68
CA GLY A 246 -14.10 -22.16 -9.91
C GLY A 246 -15.10 -21.36 -10.75
N LYS A 247 -14.63 -20.53 -11.69
CA LYS A 247 -15.49 -19.83 -12.65
C LYS A 247 -16.24 -20.79 -13.57
N CYS A 248 -15.56 -21.83 -14.06
CA CYS A 248 -16.19 -22.89 -14.84
C CYS A 248 -17.32 -23.58 -14.05
N TYR A 249 -17.07 -23.98 -12.80
CA TYR A 249 -18.10 -24.62 -11.96
C TYR A 249 -19.25 -23.67 -11.58
N SER A 250 -19.01 -22.36 -11.50
CA SER A 250 -20.08 -21.36 -11.35
C SER A 250 -20.92 -21.14 -12.60
N GLY A 251 -20.59 -21.78 -13.73
CA GLY A 251 -21.32 -21.67 -14.99
C GLY A 251 -21.01 -20.41 -15.81
N ASP A 252 -19.91 -19.70 -15.52
CA ASP A 252 -19.53 -18.48 -16.25
C ASP A 252 -19.03 -18.83 -17.66
N GLN A 253 -19.87 -18.55 -18.66
CA GLN A 253 -19.63 -18.89 -20.07
C GLN A 253 -18.35 -18.24 -20.63
N ASN A 254 -17.89 -17.13 -20.04
CA ASN A 254 -16.64 -16.49 -20.48
C ASN A 254 -15.41 -17.36 -20.21
N TYR A 255 -15.45 -18.17 -19.15
CA TYR A 255 -14.35 -19.04 -18.71
C TYR A 255 -14.50 -20.47 -19.25
N ILE A 256 -15.67 -20.87 -19.75
CA ILE A 256 -15.89 -22.19 -20.36
C ILE A 256 -15.44 -22.15 -21.84
N LYS A 257 -14.14 -21.95 -22.05
CA LYS A 257 -13.50 -21.94 -23.39
C LYS A 257 -12.48 -23.07 -23.48
N ARG A 258 -12.78 -24.07 -24.32
CA ARG A 258 -12.00 -25.31 -24.43
C ARG A 258 -10.50 -25.07 -24.67
N GLY A 259 -10.13 -24.28 -25.67
CA GLY A 259 -8.73 -24.04 -26.02
C GLY A 259 -7.92 -23.44 -24.85
N LYS A 260 -8.51 -22.46 -24.14
CA LYS A 260 -7.88 -21.86 -22.95
C LYS A 260 -7.74 -22.85 -21.79
N ILE A 261 -8.77 -23.65 -21.54
CA ILE A 261 -8.75 -24.70 -20.51
C ILE A 261 -7.66 -25.73 -20.81
N GLU A 262 -7.55 -26.19 -22.06
CA GLU A 262 -6.51 -27.14 -22.48
C GLU A 262 -5.10 -26.55 -22.37
N ILE A 263 -4.91 -25.27 -22.73
CA ILE A 263 -3.64 -24.56 -22.54
C ILE A 263 -3.26 -24.49 -21.06
N LEU A 264 -4.15 -24.00 -20.20
CA LEU A 264 -3.89 -23.91 -18.76
C LEU A 264 -3.63 -25.30 -18.14
N ASN A 265 -4.34 -26.34 -18.62
CA ASN A 265 -4.12 -27.71 -18.17
C ASN A 265 -2.77 -28.28 -18.61
N ARG A 266 -2.31 -27.94 -19.81
CA ARG A 266 -1.00 -28.33 -20.34
C ARG A 266 0.14 -27.63 -19.61
N LEU A 267 -0.02 -26.35 -19.30
CA LEU A 267 1.00 -25.52 -18.68
C LEU A 267 1.15 -25.79 -17.17
N ASN A 268 0.10 -26.25 -16.50
CA ASN A 268 0.17 -26.62 -15.08
C ASN A 268 0.54 -28.11 -14.93
N PRO A 269 1.63 -28.46 -14.21
CA PRO A 269 2.07 -29.84 -14.04
C PRO A 269 1.08 -30.72 -13.27
N LYS A 270 0.14 -30.13 -12.52
CA LYS A 270 -0.90 -30.85 -11.77
C LYS A 270 -2.11 -31.21 -12.62
N HIS A 271 -2.17 -30.74 -13.87
CA HIS A 271 -3.29 -30.94 -14.79
C HIS A 271 -4.68 -30.76 -14.13
N PRO A 272 -4.96 -29.57 -13.55
CA PRO A 272 -6.12 -29.33 -12.69
C PRO A 272 -7.47 -29.40 -13.41
N PHE A 273 -7.49 -29.32 -14.74
CA PHE A 273 -8.73 -29.34 -15.54
C PHE A 273 -9.04 -30.71 -16.13
N THR A 274 -8.21 -31.74 -15.90
CA THR A 274 -8.38 -33.08 -16.53
C THR A 274 -9.80 -33.62 -16.39
N ASN A 275 -10.33 -33.63 -15.16
CA ASN A 275 -11.69 -34.10 -14.89
C ASN A 275 -12.75 -33.22 -15.58
N TYR A 276 -12.55 -31.90 -15.56
CA TYR A 276 -13.47 -30.97 -16.19
C TYR A 276 -13.50 -31.12 -17.72
N ILE A 277 -12.36 -31.36 -18.37
CA ILE A 277 -12.28 -31.63 -19.81
C ILE A 277 -13.03 -32.91 -20.16
N VAL A 278 -12.92 -33.95 -19.33
CA VAL A 278 -13.68 -35.20 -19.50
C VAL A 278 -15.18 -34.94 -19.42
N GLU A 279 -15.64 -34.16 -18.43
CA GLU A 279 -17.06 -33.76 -18.32
C GLU A 279 -17.54 -32.97 -19.54
N MET A 280 -16.73 -32.06 -20.07
CA MET A 280 -17.05 -31.32 -21.29
C MET A 280 -17.22 -32.26 -22.50
N ASN A 281 -16.37 -33.29 -22.63
CA ASN A 281 -16.48 -34.27 -23.70
C ASN A 281 -17.80 -35.05 -23.61
N PHE A 282 -18.19 -35.51 -22.41
CA PHE A 282 -19.45 -36.23 -22.22
C PHE A 282 -20.67 -35.38 -22.59
N LYS A 283 -20.68 -34.10 -22.20
CA LYS A 283 -21.77 -33.18 -22.55
C LYS A 283 -21.87 -32.87 -24.04
N SER A 284 -20.77 -32.99 -24.80
CA SER A 284 -20.76 -32.74 -26.25
C SER A 284 -21.29 -33.89 -27.10
N ILE A 285 -21.50 -35.07 -26.51
CA ILE A 285 -21.96 -36.30 -27.20
C ILE A 285 -23.48 -36.51 -27.04
N GLN A 286 -24.13 -35.78 -26.13
CA GLN A 286 -25.59 -35.78 -25.93
C GLN A 286 -26.27 -34.70 -26.76
#